data_AF-A0A7W6LW07-F1
#
_entry.id   AF-A0A7W6LW07-F1
#
_cell.length_a   1.000
_cell.length_b   1.000
_cell.length_c   1.000
_cell.angle_alpha   90.00
_cell.angle_beta   90.00
_cell.angle_gamma   90.00
#
_symmetry.space_group_name_H-M   'P 1'
#
loop_
_entity.id
_entity.type
_entity.pdbx_description
1 polymer ?
#
loop_
_entity_poly.entity_id
_entity_poly.type
_entity_poly.pdbx_seq_one_letter_code
_entity_poly.pdbx_strand_id
1 'polypeptide(L)'
;MKPIERAARALCRLDGHPQAGVSDADMPWEDYLPQVRAVLEALHEPSDWMAEAGAELLRHVGADEGEQGYRQDAADIWRYMLDSMVKDIG
;
A
#
# COMPACT_ATOMS: atom_id res chain seq x y z
N MET A 1 0.70 14.85 1.38
CA MET A 1 0.45 14.03 0.20
C MET A 1 0.21 12.60 0.65
N LYS A 2 -0.99 12.07 0.40
CA LYS A 2 -1.40 10.73 0.83
C LYS A 2 -0.67 9.64 0.00
N PRO A 3 -0.49 8.41 0.51
CA PRO A 3 0.08 7.31 -0.26
C PRO A 3 -0.62 7.06 -1.61
N ILE A 4 -1.95 7.18 -1.65
CA ILE A 4 -2.74 7.02 -2.87
C ILE A 4 -2.42 8.07 -3.94
N GLU A 5 -2.19 9.32 -3.54
CA GLU A 5 -1.84 10.42 -4.44
C GLU A 5 -0.44 10.18 -5.03
N ARG A 6 0.49 9.67 -4.21
CA ARG A 6 1.84 9.27 -4.69
C ARG A 6 1.75 8.14 -5.72
N ALA A 7 0.94 7.13 -5.46
CA ALA A 7 0.76 6.00 -6.37
C ALA A 7 0.11 6.43 -7.69
N ALA A 8 -0.94 7.25 -7.64
CA ALA A 8 -1.63 7.75 -8.82
C ALA A 8 -0.73 8.64 -9.67
N ARG A 9 0.07 9.53 -9.05
CA ARG A 9 1.11 10.31 -9.75
C ARG A 9 2.19 9.43 -10.38
N ALA A 10 2.55 8.31 -9.74
CA ALA A 10 3.50 7.36 -10.31
C ALA A 10 2.94 6.66 -11.56
N LEU A 11 1.67 6.23 -11.53
CA LEU A 11 0.99 5.65 -12.69
C LEU A 11 0.84 6.65 -13.84
N CYS A 12 0.46 7.89 -13.52
CA CYS A 12 0.35 8.95 -14.53
C CYS A 12 1.69 9.28 -15.21
N ARG A 13 2.80 9.23 -14.46
CA ARG A 13 4.15 9.36 -15.04
C ARG A 13 4.55 8.15 -15.90
N LEU A 14 4.16 6.94 -15.49
CA LEU A 14 4.44 5.71 -16.22
C LEU A 14 3.77 5.70 -17.60
N ASP A 15 2.55 6.22 -17.69
CA ASP A 15 1.73 6.25 -18.93
C ASP A 15 2.22 7.28 -19.97
N GLY A 16 3.32 7.99 -19.69
CA GLY A 16 4.03 8.76 -20.71
C GLY A 16 3.55 10.19 -20.91
N HIS A 17 2.96 10.84 -19.90
CA HIS A 17 2.93 12.30 -19.89
C HIS A 17 4.39 12.82 -19.83
N PRO A 18 4.94 13.38 -20.93
CA PRO A 18 6.36 13.65 -21.00
C PRO A 18 6.75 14.75 -20.03
N GLN A 19 7.68 14.41 -19.14
CA GLN A 19 8.35 15.36 -18.27
C GLN A 19 9.29 16.26 -19.06
N ALA A 20 8.88 17.51 -19.26
CA ALA A 20 9.68 18.72 -19.03
C ALA A 20 8.72 19.93 -19.08
N GLY A 21 8.49 20.59 -17.95
CA GLY A 21 7.64 21.80 -17.87
C GLY A 21 6.19 21.58 -17.46
N VAL A 22 5.72 20.34 -17.32
CA VAL A 22 4.42 20.03 -16.70
C VAL A 22 4.60 20.11 -15.18
N SER A 23 3.95 21.06 -14.53
CA SER A 23 3.99 21.13 -13.07
C SER A 23 3.19 19.97 -12.47
N ASP A 24 3.46 19.60 -11.22
CA ASP A 24 2.65 18.59 -10.51
C ASP A 24 1.16 19.01 -10.40
N ALA A 25 0.81 20.27 -10.70
CA ALA A 25 -0.57 20.77 -10.77
C ALA A 25 -1.25 20.50 -12.13
N ASP A 26 -0.49 20.27 -13.20
CA ASP A 26 -1.00 20.08 -14.57
C ASP A 26 -1.19 18.59 -14.93
N MET A 27 -0.78 17.69 -14.04
CA MET A 27 -0.90 16.25 -14.23
C MET A 27 -2.31 15.79 -13.83
N PRO A 28 -3.08 15.12 -14.71
CA PRO A 28 -4.41 14.58 -14.38
C PRO A 28 -4.29 13.26 -13.60
N TRP A 29 -3.48 13.26 -12.53
CA TRP A 29 -3.18 12.04 -11.76
C TRP A 29 -4.43 11.47 -11.06
N GLU A 30 -5.45 12.30 -10.79
CA GLU A 30 -6.70 11.87 -10.14
C GLU A 30 -7.44 10.79 -10.96
N ASP A 31 -7.31 10.81 -12.28
CA ASP A 31 -7.89 9.80 -13.19
C ASP A 31 -7.26 8.40 -13.00
N TYR A 32 -6.14 8.31 -12.29
CA TYR A 32 -5.45 7.06 -11.97
C TYR A 32 -5.84 6.48 -10.60
N LEU A 33 -6.68 7.17 -9.81
CA LEU A 33 -7.15 6.66 -8.51
C LEU A 33 -7.90 5.32 -8.60
N PRO A 34 -8.75 5.03 -9.61
CA PRO A 34 -9.37 3.71 -9.77
C PRO A 34 -8.34 2.58 -9.95
N GLN A 35 -7.25 2.84 -10.67
CA GLN A 35 -6.17 1.88 -10.91
C GLN A 35 -5.39 1.62 -9.62
N VAL A 36 -5.13 2.68 -8.84
CA VAL A 36 -4.54 2.52 -7.49
C VAL A 36 -5.45 1.66 -6.61
N ARG A 37 -6.77 1.93 -6.59
CA ARG A 37 -7.73 1.11 -5.84
C ARG A 37 -7.67 -0.36 -6.24
N ALA A 38 -7.70 -0.66 -7.54
CA ALA A 38 -7.63 -2.03 -8.05
C ALA A 38 -6.34 -2.75 -7.61
N VAL A 39 -5.20 -2.05 -7.58
CA VAL A 39 -3.94 -2.63 -7.08
C VAL A 39 -3.99 -2.88 -5.58
N LEU A 40 -4.54 -1.95 -4.78
CA LEU A 40 -4.67 -2.13 -3.33
C LEU A 40 -5.60 -3.30 -2.99
N GLU A 41 -6.70 -3.46 -3.71
CA GLU A 41 -7.61 -4.61 -3.57
C GLU A 41 -6.91 -5.92 -3.96
N ALA A 42 -6.11 -5.93 -5.02
CA ALA A 42 -5.34 -7.10 -5.44
C ALA A 42 -4.23 -7.49 -4.45
N LEU A 43 -3.68 -6.52 -3.72
CA LEU A 43 -2.64 -6.72 -2.71
C LEU A 43 -3.20 -6.93 -1.29
N HIS A 44 -4.52 -6.97 -1.12
CA HIS A 44 -5.18 -7.03 0.19
C HIS A 44 -4.64 -8.17 1.07
N GLU A 45 -4.47 -9.36 0.49
CA GLU A 45 -3.85 -10.47 1.19
C GLU A 45 -2.32 -10.46 1.06
N PRO A 46 -1.58 -10.46 2.17
CA PRO A 46 -0.14 -10.58 2.14
C PRO A 46 0.27 -12.00 1.76
N SER A 47 1.43 -12.13 1.12
CA SER A 47 2.06 -13.44 0.95
C SER A 47 2.66 -13.96 2.26
N ASP A 48 2.92 -15.27 2.34
CA ASP A 48 3.59 -15.89 3.50
C ASP A 48 4.92 -15.22 3.85
N TRP A 49 5.69 -14.83 2.83
CA TRP A 49 6.96 -14.12 3.01
C TRP A 49 6.79 -12.73 3.62
N MET A 50 5.69 -12.04 3.29
CA MET A 50 5.38 -10.73 3.86
C MET A 50 4.93 -10.86 5.32
N ALA A 51 4.10 -11.86 5.62
CA ALA A 51 3.68 -12.16 6.98
C ALA A 51 4.88 -12.54 7.88
N GLU A 52 5.80 -13.36 7.37
CA GLU A 52 7.01 -13.75 8.09
C GLU A 52 7.95 -12.55 8.35
N ALA A 53 8.13 -11.66 7.37
CA ALA A 53 8.93 -10.44 7.54
C ALA A 53 8.34 -9.51 8.61
N GLY A 54 7.01 -9.38 8.68
CA GLY A 54 6.36 -8.60 9.73
C GLY A 54 6.43 -9.29 11.11
N ALA A 55 6.32 -10.61 11.14
CA ALA A 55 6.40 -11.41 12.36
C ALA A 55 7.76 -11.26 13.06
N GLU A 56 8.85 -11.10 12.31
CA GLU A 56 10.19 -10.85 12.88
C GLU A 56 10.20 -9.64 13.82
N LEU A 57 9.52 -8.55 13.45
CA LEU A 57 9.41 -7.37 14.31
C LEU A 57 8.56 -7.65 15.56
N LEU A 58 7.43 -8.33 15.41
CA LEU A 58 6.49 -8.59 16.50
C LEU A 58 7.08 -9.49 17.59
N ARG A 59 7.95 -10.44 17.23
CA ARG A 59 8.74 -11.24 18.19
C ARG A 59 9.58 -10.41 19.15
N HIS A 60 10.01 -9.22 18.72
CA HIS A 60 10.80 -8.31 19.55
C HIS A 60 9.93 -7.45 20.48
N VAL A 61 8.61 -7.39 20.25
CA VAL A 61 7.68 -6.50 20.97
C VAL A 61 6.93 -7.25 22.08
N GLY A 62 6.58 -8.52 21.90
CA GLY A 62 5.91 -9.35 22.91
C GLY A 62 6.51 -10.75 22.94
N ALA A 63 6.76 -11.32 24.12
CA ALA A 63 7.51 -12.57 24.29
C ALA A 63 6.64 -13.84 24.47
N ASP A 64 5.31 -13.72 24.38
CA ASP A 64 4.38 -14.75 24.86
C ASP A 64 3.47 -15.36 23.77
N GLU A 65 3.71 -15.07 22.48
CA GLU A 65 2.94 -15.70 21.40
C GLU A 65 3.73 -16.79 20.66
N GLY A 66 3.02 -17.77 20.13
CA GLY A 66 3.61 -18.77 19.23
C GLY A 66 3.92 -18.17 17.86
N GLU A 67 4.85 -18.76 17.10
CA GLU A 67 5.27 -18.28 15.77
C GLU A 67 4.11 -18.00 14.80
N GLN A 68 3.04 -18.80 14.88
CA GLN A 68 1.85 -18.62 14.06
C GLN A 68 1.04 -17.37 14.43
N GLY A 69 1.06 -16.95 15.70
CA GLY A 69 0.40 -15.72 16.18
C GLY A 69 1.04 -14.49 15.55
N TYR A 70 2.36 -14.37 15.63
CA TYR A 70 3.08 -13.24 15.04
C TYR A 70 2.89 -13.11 13.52
N ARG A 71 2.82 -14.21 12.77
CA ARG A 71 2.53 -14.16 11.33
C ARG A 71 1.10 -13.70 11.05
N GLN A 72 0.14 -14.16 11.85
CA GLN A 72 -1.26 -13.75 11.73
C GLN A 72 -1.42 -12.25 12.03
N ASP A 73 -0.81 -11.77 13.11
CA ASP A 73 -0.80 -10.36 13.48
C ASP A 73 -0.16 -9.49 12.40
N ALA A 74 0.98 -9.90 11.85
CA ALA A 74 1.62 -9.21 10.73
C ALA A 74 0.69 -9.14 9.50
N ALA A 75 -0.03 -10.22 9.22
CA ALA A 75 -0.99 -10.24 8.12
C ALA A 75 -2.20 -9.33 8.38
N ASP A 76 -2.70 -9.29 9.61
CA ASP A 76 -3.79 -8.40 10.02
C ASP A 76 -3.40 -6.92 9.95
N ILE A 77 -2.19 -6.57 10.42
CA ILE A 77 -1.64 -5.21 10.30
C ILE A 77 -1.57 -4.80 8.82
N TRP A 78 -1.11 -5.68 7.94
CA TRP A 78 -1.06 -5.42 6.50
C TRP A 78 -2.45 -5.10 5.93
N ARG A 79 -3.44 -5.95 6.20
CA ARG A 79 -4.83 -5.75 5.76
C ARG A 79 -5.37 -4.42 6.26
N TYR A 80 -5.20 -4.08 7.54
CA TYR A 80 -5.66 -2.81 8.10
C TYR A 80 -5.00 -1.58 7.47
N MET A 81 -3.73 -1.68 7.11
CA MET A 81 -3.03 -0.59 6.42
C MET A 81 -3.60 -0.38 5.01
N LEU A 82 -3.85 -1.46 4.26
CA LEU A 82 -4.46 -1.36 2.94
C LEU A 82 -5.91 -0.84 3.00
N ASP A 83 -6.73 -1.33 3.93
CA ASP A 83 -8.08 -0.80 4.17
C ASP A 83 -8.05 0.70 4.48
N SER A 84 -7.08 1.14 5.29
CA SER A 84 -6.92 2.56 5.61
C SER A 84 -6.54 3.39 4.38
N MET A 85 -5.69 2.86 3.50
CA MET A 85 -5.36 3.50 2.23
C MET A 85 -6.55 3.54 1.27
N VAL A 86 -7.38 2.51 1.23
CA VAL A 86 -8.59 2.49 0.39
C VAL A 86 -9.59 3.55 0.85
N LYS A 87 -9.75 3.77 2.15
CA LYS A 87 -10.62 4.84 2.70
C LYS A 87 -10.18 6.25 2.29
N ASP A 88 -8.90 6.44 1.99
CA ASP A 88 -8.39 7.74 1.57
C ASP A 88 -8.84 8.15 0.16
N ILE A 89 -9.32 7.21 -0.66
CA ILE A 89 -9.75 7.42 -2.06
C ILE A 89 -11.14 8.07 -2.15
N GLY A 90 -11.93 8.05 -1.06
CA GLY A 90 -13.35 8.45 -1.08
C GLY A 90 -14.28 7.32 -1.45
#